data_AF-A0A953JT04-F1
#
_entry.id   AF-A0A953JT04-F1
#
_cell.length_a   1.000
_cell.length_b   1.000
_cell.length_c   1.000
_cell.angle_alpha   90.00
_cell.angle_beta   90.00
_cell.angle_gamma   90.00
#
_symmetry.space_group_name_H-M   'P 1'
#
loop_
_entity.id
_entity.type
_entity.pdbx_description
1 polymer ?
#
loop_
_entity_poly.entity_id
_entity_poly.type
_entity_poly.pdbx_seq_one_letter_code
_entity_poly.pdbx_strand_id
1 'polypeptide(L)'
;MSTTERVTVSLPAEVRSAAQRVAEASGVPFSAVVNDALASWLRSRLVDAWLIEHQATHGAFDENELRAIAAESGIPYLPPTTDRTAA
;
A
#
# COMPACT_ATOMS: atom_id res chain seq x y z
N MET A 1 21.12 18.22 -6.94
CA MET A 1 20.29 18.49 -8.13
C MET A 1 18.88 17.99 -7.81
N SER A 2 17.83 18.77 -8.07
CA SER A 2 16.46 18.28 -7.84
C SER A 2 16.17 17.14 -8.82
N THR A 3 16.04 15.92 -8.31
CA THR A 3 15.75 14.68 -9.05
C THR A 3 14.27 14.55 -9.42
N THR A 4 13.57 15.67 -9.62
CA THR A 4 12.12 15.68 -9.87
C THR A 4 11.83 15.96 -11.34
N GLU A 5 11.23 14.99 -12.03
CA GLU A 5 10.74 15.14 -13.40
C GLU A 5 9.28 15.60 -13.41
N ARG A 6 8.91 16.46 -14.36
CA ARG A 6 7.51 16.89 -14.52
C ARG A 6 6.78 15.95 -15.47
N VAL A 7 5.68 15.39 -14.99
CA VAL A 7 4.82 14.49 -15.76
C VAL A 7 3.41 15.08 -15.82
N THR A 8 2.76 14.96 -16.98
CA THR A 8 1.34 15.27 -17.16
C THR A 8 0.54 13.98 -17.18
N VAL A 9 -0.53 13.90 -16.39
CA VAL A 9 -1.39 12.71 -16.30
C VAL A 9 -2.86 13.10 -16.48
N SER A 10 -3.63 12.19 -17.06
CA SER A 10 -5.08 12.30 -17.15
C SER A 10 -5.73 11.59 -15.96
N LEU A 11 -6.71 12.24 -15.33
CA LEU A 11 -7.48 11.68 -14.21
C LEU A 11 -8.98 11.76 -14.51
N PRO A 12 -9.78 10.76 -14.11
CA PRO A 12 -11.23 10.91 -14.08
C PRO A 12 -11.64 12.14 -13.25
N ALA A 13 -12.66 12.86 -13.70
CA ALA A 13 -13.04 14.15 -13.12
C ALA A 13 -13.43 14.02 -11.64
N GLU A 14 -14.10 12.92 -11.29
CA GLU A 14 -14.49 12.57 -9.93
C GLU A 14 -13.28 12.30 -9.03
N VAL A 15 -12.26 11.61 -9.54
CA VAL A 15 -11.02 11.30 -8.82
C VAL A 15 -10.23 12.59 -8.58
N ARG A 16 -10.08 13.43 -9.62
CA ARG A 16 -9.43 14.75 -9.48
C ARG A 16 -10.13 15.60 -8.43
N SER A 17 -11.47 15.62 -8.45
CA SER A 17 -12.26 16.41 -7.49
C SER A 17 -12.15 15.88 -6.06
N ALA A 18 -12.11 14.55 -5.88
CA ALA A 18 -11.91 13.94 -4.57
C ALA A 18 -10.51 14.25 -4.01
N ALA A 19 -9.46 14.09 -4.82
CA ALA A 19 -8.09 14.41 -4.42
C ALA A 19 -7.92 15.90 -4.09
N GLN A 20 -8.60 16.80 -4.81
CA GLN A 20 -8.61 18.23 -4.50
C GLN A 20 -9.20 18.52 -3.11
N ARG A 21 -10.33 17.90 -2.76
CA ARG A 21 -10.93 18.06 -1.41
C ARG A 21 -10.01 17.56 -0.30
N VAL A 22 -9.30 16.46 -0.54
CA VAL A 22 -8.30 15.93 0.43
C VAL A 22 -7.14 16.90 0.59
N ALA A 23 -6.63 17.46 -0.51
CA ALA A 23 -5.54 18.44 -0.48
C ALA A 23 -5.93 19.68 0.35
N GLU A 24 -7.13 20.21 0.11
CA GLU A 24 -7.68 21.36 0.84
C GLU A 24 -7.89 21.07 2.32
N ALA A 25 -8.53 19.93 2.66
CA ALA A 25 -8.79 19.54 4.04
C ALA A 25 -7.49 19.32 4.84
N SER A 26 -6.46 18.80 4.18
CA SER A 26 -5.15 18.52 4.79
C SER A 26 -4.18 19.72 4.73
N GLY A 27 -4.54 20.82 4.06
CA GLY A 27 -3.68 22.00 3.91
C GLY A 27 -2.40 21.73 3.09
N VAL A 28 -2.42 20.76 2.18
CA VAL A 28 -1.26 20.36 1.37
C VAL A 28 -1.48 20.65 -0.12
N PRO A 29 -0.40 20.78 -0.93
CA PRO A 29 -0.53 20.90 -2.37
C PRO A 29 -1.18 19.65 -2.99
N PHE A 30 -1.99 19.83 -4.05
CA PHE A 30 -2.60 18.72 -4.80
C PHE A 30 -1.57 17.67 -5.27
N SER A 31 -0.39 18.12 -5.71
CA SER A 31 0.69 17.23 -6.13
C SER A 31 1.20 16.32 -5.01
N ALA A 32 1.13 16.76 -3.75
CA ALA A 32 1.50 15.92 -2.61
C ALA A 32 0.54 14.74 -2.45
N VAL A 33 -0.76 14.97 -2.61
CA VAL A 33 -1.79 13.91 -2.59
C VAL A 33 -1.57 12.91 -3.72
N VAL A 34 -1.31 13.39 -4.94
CA VAL A 34 -1.05 12.52 -6.10
C VAL A 34 0.23 11.71 -5.91
N ASN A 35 1.31 12.34 -5.45
CA ASN A 35 2.58 11.67 -5.21
C ASN A 35 2.47 10.61 -4.11
N ASP A 36 1.77 10.91 -3.02
CA ASP A 36 1.59 9.97 -1.92
C ASP A 36 0.72 8.77 -2.35
N ALA A 37 -0.35 9.01 -3.11
CA ALA A 37 -1.17 7.95 -3.68
C ALA A 37 -0.36 7.02 -4.61
N LEU A 38 0.44 7.61 -5.51
CA LEU A 38 1.31 6.85 -6.43
C LEU A 38 2.39 6.09 -5.67
N ALA A 39 3.05 6.71 -4.69
CA ALA A 39 4.08 6.09 -3.87
C ALA A 39 3.51 4.95 -3.01
N SER A 40 2.31 5.12 -2.44
CA SER A 40 1.62 4.07 -1.69
C SER A 40 1.29 2.87 -2.58
N TRP A 41 0.76 3.12 -3.78
CA TRP A 41 0.44 2.07 -4.74
C TRP A 41 1.69 1.32 -5.24
N LEU A 42 2.77 2.05 -5.53
CA LEU A 42 4.04 1.42 -5.93
C LEU A 42 4.62 0.58 -4.79
N ARG A 43 4.62 1.10 -3.55
CA ARG A 43 5.08 0.35 -2.38
C ARG A 43 4.29 -0.93 -2.18
N SER A 44 2.97 -0.91 -2.29
CA SER A 44 2.17 -2.14 -2.13
C SER A 44 2.54 -3.19 -3.18
N ARG A 45 2.72 -2.80 -4.45
CA ARG A 45 3.12 -3.72 -5.51
C ARG A 45 4.53 -4.28 -5.34
N LEU A 46 5.46 -3.47 -4.87
CA LEU A 46 6.83 -3.91 -4.59
C LEU A 46 6.86 -4.88 -3.41
N VAL A 47 6.05 -4.62 -2.37
CA VAL A 47 5.88 -5.54 -1.24
C VAL A 47 5.28 -6.87 -1.71
N ASP A 48 4.24 -6.84 -2.55
CA ASP A 48 3.64 -8.05 -3.11
C ASP A 48 4.65 -8.86 -3.94
N ALA A 49 5.41 -8.19 -4.80
CA ALA A 49 6.43 -8.84 -5.64
C ALA A 49 7.55 -9.46 -4.80
N TRP A 50 8.05 -8.72 -3.82
CA TRP A 50 9.05 -9.22 -2.87
C TRP A 50 8.50 -10.41 -2.08
N LEU A 51 7.26 -10.34 -1.62
CA LEU A 51 6.63 -11.43 -0.87
C LEU A 51 6.54 -12.70 -1.71
N ILE A 52 6.16 -12.59 -2.98
CA ILE A 52 6.13 -13.71 -3.93
C ILE A 52 7.52 -14.32 -4.12
N GLU A 53 8.54 -13.49 -4.37
CA GLU A 53 9.92 -13.96 -4.57
C GLU A 53 10.49 -14.62 -3.31
N HIS A 54 10.23 -14.03 -2.15
CA HIS A 54 10.66 -14.55 -0.86
C HIS A 54 10.05 -15.92 -0.59
N GLN A 55 8.73 -16.07 -0.80
CA GLN A 55 8.04 -17.35 -0.59
C GLN A 55 8.43 -18.41 -1.62
N ALA A 56 8.77 -18.02 -2.84
CA ALA A 56 9.33 -18.95 -3.83
C ALA A 56 10.72 -19.47 -3.41
N THR A 57 11.51 -18.66 -2.71
CA THR A 57 12.88 -19.00 -2.29
C THR A 57 12.93 -19.74 -0.95
N HIS A 58 12.09 -19.33 0.01
CA HIS A 58 12.15 -19.78 1.41
C HIS A 58 10.93 -20.61 1.85
N GLY A 59 9.88 -20.68 1.05
CA GLY A 59 8.60 -21.27 1.43
C GLY A 59 7.62 -20.23 1.98
N ALA A 60 6.35 -20.60 2.10
CA ALA A 60 5.33 -19.75 2.70
C ALA A 60 5.57 -19.58 4.20
N PHE A 61 5.29 -18.38 4.73
CA PHE A 61 5.37 -18.12 6.17
C PHE A 61 4.39 -19.01 6.94
N ASP A 62 4.87 -19.64 8.00
CA ASP A 62 4.01 -20.39 8.91
C ASP A 62 3.34 -19.47 9.95
N GLU A 63 2.36 -20.03 10.68
CA GLU A 63 1.59 -19.26 11.65
C GLU A 63 2.44 -18.76 12.84
N ASN A 64 3.49 -19.49 13.21
CA ASN A 64 4.37 -19.09 14.31
C ASN A 64 5.28 -17.94 13.88
N GLU A 65 5.80 -17.99 12.67
CA GLU A 65 6.60 -16.92 12.06
C GLU A 65 5.78 -15.63 11.94
N LEU A 66 4.53 -15.72 11.47
CA LEU A 66 3.66 -14.54 11.38
C LEU A 66 3.32 -13.95 12.76
N ARG A 67 3.12 -14.79 13.79
CA ARG A 67 2.94 -14.31 15.17
C ARG A 67 4.19 -13.63 15.71
N ALA A 68 5.37 -14.18 15.44
CA ALA A 68 6.64 -13.58 15.86
C ALA A 68 6.85 -12.20 15.22
N ILE A 69 6.65 -12.09 13.90
CA ILE A 69 6.76 -10.83 13.16
C ILE A 69 5.76 -9.78 13.68
N ALA A 70 4.51 -10.19 13.97
CA ALA A 70 3.50 -9.30 14.52
C ALA A 70 3.90 -8.75 15.91
N ALA A 71 4.43 -9.62 16.78
CA ALA A 71 4.92 -9.23 18.09
C ALA A 71 6.12 -8.27 18.01
N GLU A 72 7.08 -8.54 17.12
CA GLU A 72 8.25 -7.67 16.88
C GLU A 72 7.85 -6.30 16.33
N SER A 73 6.85 -6.26 15.45
CA SER A 73 6.38 -5.03 14.80
C SER A 73 5.38 -4.24 15.64
N GLY A 74 4.98 -4.75 16.81
CA GLY A 74 4.00 -4.11 17.70
C GLY A 74 2.58 -4.07 17.12
N ILE A 75 2.26 -4.93 16.15
CA ILE A 75 0.93 -5.00 15.52
C ILE A 75 0.16 -6.23 16.02
N PRO A 76 -1.17 -6.15 16.21
CA PRO A 76 -1.96 -7.33 16.54
C PRO A 76 -1.88 -8.37 15.42
N TYR A 77 -1.57 -9.62 15.77
CA TYR A 77 -1.70 -10.73 14.83
C TYR A 77 -3.19 -11.00 14.56
N LEU A 78 -3.58 -10.97 13.29
CA LEU A 78 -4.91 -11.34 12.82
C LEU A 78 -4.79 -12.66 12.06
N PRO A 79 -5.37 -13.77 12.57
CA PRO A 79 -5.38 -15.03 11.82
C PRO A 79 -6.17 -14.86 10.52
N PRO A 80 -5.88 -15.66 9.48
CA PRO A 80 -6.65 -15.62 8.24
C PRO A 80 -8.13 -15.85 8.56
N THR A 81 -9.00 -14.95 8.11
CA THR A 81 -10.46 -15.09 8.27
C THR A 81 -10.95 -16.24 7.39
N THR A 82 -11.10 -17.41 8.00
CA THR A 82 -11.83 -18.55 7.42
C THR A 82 -13.33 -18.29 7.51
N ASP A 83 -13.84 -17.33 6.74
CA ASP A 83 -15.28 -17.16 6.54
C ASP A 83 -15.63 -16.88 5.07
N ARG A 84 -15.62 -17.98 4.30
CA ARG A 84 -16.63 -18.21 3.29
C ARG A 84 -17.05 -19.68 3.38
N THR A 85 -18.00 -19.92 4.26
CA THR A 85 -18.91 -21.07 4.23
C THR A 85 -19.19 -21.51 2.80
N ALA A 86 -18.70 -22.71 2.46
CA ALA A 86 -19.34 -23.54 1.46
C ALA A 86 -20.69 -23.98 2.05
N ALA A 87 -21.76 -23.42 1.52
CA ALA A 87 -23.12 -23.95 1.60
C ALA A 87 -23.45 -24.57 0.24
#